data_AF-A0A1G0IMZ2-F1
#
_entry.id   AF-A0A1G0IMZ2-F1
#
_cell.length_a   1.000
_cell.length_b   1.000
_cell.length_c   1.000
_cell.angle_alpha   90.00
_cell.angle_beta   90.00
_cell.angle_gamma   90.00
#
_symmetry.space_group_name_H-M   'P 1'
#
loop_
_entity.id
_entity.type
_entity.pdbx_description
1 polymer ?
#
loop_
_entity_poly.entity_id
_entity_poly.type
_entity_poly.pdbx_seq_one_letter_code
_entity_poly.pdbx_strand_id
1 'polypeptide(L)'
;MALKDVLKVSRKTFLNPSAWLSYDSLKTDSKSVWEIVKGLFALPKREEVREETFEQAMERLQLTETQVVAAIRNFRTSAICFALLGLGVFFYSFYLLFSGVFFTAWFLGMAVTTLLFSQAYKYDFWAFQMKRRQLGLTFAEWKRHILGD
;
A
#
# COMPACT_ATOMS: atom_id res chain seq x y z
N MET A 1 -18.96 44.80 26.97
CA MET A 1 -19.44 43.92 25.89
C MET A 1 -18.34 42.88 25.62
N ALA A 2 -18.28 41.79 26.41
CA ALA A 2 -17.15 40.83 26.34
C ALA A 2 -17.47 39.41 26.87
N LEU A 3 -18.39 39.25 27.84
CA LEU A 3 -18.69 37.93 28.42
C LEU A 3 -19.54 37.02 27.52
N LYS A 4 -20.45 37.59 26.72
CA LYS A 4 -21.32 36.81 25.82
C LYS A 4 -20.53 36.17 24.69
N ASP A 5 -19.51 36.84 24.17
CA ASP A 5 -18.69 36.31 23.08
C ASP A 5 -17.71 35.24 23.58
N VAL A 6 -17.13 35.40 24.77
CA VAL A 6 -16.28 34.37 25.40
C VAL A 6 -17.07 33.09 25.71
N LEU A 7 -18.30 33.21 26.22
CA LEU A 7 -19.17 32.05 26.47
C LEU A 7 -19.66 31.40 25.17
N LYS A 8 -19.88 32.18 24.11
CA LYS A 8 -20.28 31.69 22.78
C LYS A 8 -19.14 30.94 22.07
N VAL A 9 -17.90 31.41 22.23
CA VAL A 9 -16.69 30.72 21.75
C VAL A 9 -16.51 29.41 22.50
N SER A 10 -16.62 29.41 23.83
CA SER A 10 -16.51 28.19 24.64
C SER A 10 -17.54 27.13 24.23
N ARG A 11 -18.83 27.48 24.12
CA ARG A 11 -19.88 26.52 23.70
C ARG A 11 -19.67 25.97 22.29
N LYS A 12 -19.23 26.78 21.33
CA LYS A 12 -18.97 26.33 19.95
C LYS A 12 -17.73 25.43 19.84
N THR A 13 -16.74 25.61 20.71
CA THR A 13 -15.53 24.75 20.73
C THR A 13 -15.76 23.45 21.48
N PHE A 14 -16.58 23.47 22.56
CA PHE A 14 -16.88 22.27 23.37
C PHE A 14 -18.07 21.44 22.86
N LEU A 15 -18.91 21.93 21.95
CA LEU A 15 -20.08 21.21 21.41
C LEU A 15 -20.02 21.09 19.89
N ASN A 16 -18.85 20.76 19.35
CA ASN A 16 -18.68 20.50 17.91
C ASN A 16 -18.19 19.07 17.67
N PRO A 17 -19.07 18.05 17.83
CA PRO A 17 -18.70 16.65 17.71
C PRO A 17 -18.11 16.29 16.33
N SER A 18 -18.50 17.03 15.27
CA SER A 18 -17.90 16.88 13.94
C SER A 18 -16.46 17.41 13.87
N ALA A 19 -16.12 18.47 14.61
CA ALA A 19 -14.74 18.95 14.71
C ALA A 19 -13.86 18.02 15.57
N TRP A 20 -14.41 17.47 16.66
CA TRP A 20 -13.71 16.51 17.51
C TRP A 20 -13.37 15.20 16.80
N LEU A 21 -14.28 14.72 15.95
CA LEU A 21 -14.04 13.55 15.11
C LEU A 21 -13.27 13.90 13.83
N SER A 22 -12.94 15.18 13.60
CA SER A 22 -12.36 15.67 12.34
C SER A 22 -13.10 15.07 11.14
N TYR A 23 -14.44 15.14 11.17
CA TYR A 23 -15.32 14.47 10.22
C TYR A 23 -15.01 14.86 8.77
N ASP A 24 -14.64 16.13 8.54
CA ASP A 24 -14.23 16.61 7.22
C ASP A 24 -12.93 15.96 6.73
N SER A 25 -11.98 15.71 7.64
CA SER A 25 -10.76 14.95 7.34
C SER A 25 -11.10 13.49 7.05
N LEU A 26 -11.86 12.82 7.92
CA LEU A 26 -12.28 11.42 7.71
C LEU A 26 -13.05 11.22 6.41
N LYS A 27 -13.91 12.18 6.03
CA LYS A 27 -14.67 12.15 4.78
C LYS A 27 -13.74 12.30 3.57
N THR A 28 -12.75 13.18 3.65
CA THR A 28 -11.77 13.41 2.58
C THR A 28 -10.84 12.22 2.43
N ASP A 29 -10.39 11.64 3.54
CA ASP A 29 -9.56 10.44 3.58
C ASP A 29 -10.32 9.23 3.04
N SER A 30 -11.58 9.03 3.48
CA SER A 30 -12.43 7.94 3.00
C SER A 30 -12.72 8.06 1.50
N LYS A 31 -12.93 9.27 1.00
CA LYS A 31 -13.10 9.51 -0.45
C LYS A 31 -11.81 9.19 -1.21
N SER A 32 -10.65 9.54 -0.67
CA SER A 32 -9.35 9.25 -1.29
C SER A 32 -9.08 7.75 -1.33
N VAL A 33 -9.36 7.04 -0.23
CA VAL A 33 -9.31 5.57 -0.18
C VAL A 33 -10.27 4.95 -1.19
N TRP A 34 -11.50 5.47 -1.30
CA TRP A 34 -12.47 4.99 -2.28
C TRP A 34 -12.01 5.19 -3.72
N GLU A 35 -11.40 6.33 -4.06
CA GLU A 35 -10.87 6.56 -5.41
C GLU A 35 -9.67 5.65 -5.72
N ILE A 36 -8.82 5.33 -4.73
CA ILE A 36 -7.75 4.34 -4.90
C ILE A 36 -8.34 2.95 -5.14
N VAL A 37 -9.29 2.51 -4.32
CA VAL A 37 -9.97 1.22 -4.47
C VAL A 37 -10.68 1.16 -5.83
N LYS A 38 -11.40 2.21 -6.20
CA LYS A 38 -12.06 2.32 -7.50
C LYS A 38 -11.04 2.30 -8.64
N GLY A 39 -9.88 2.93 -8.50
CA GLY A 39 -8.79 2.87 -9.49
C GLY A 39 -8.15 1.48 -9.61
N LEU A 40 -8.11 0.70 -8.53
CA LEU A 40 -7.62 -0.68 -8.54
C LEU A 40 -8.61 -1.66 -9.23
N PHE A 41 -9.92 -1.40 -9.11
CA PHE A 41 -10.98 -2.24 -9.71
C PHE A 41 -11.56 -1.69 -11.02
N ALA A 42 -11.32 -0.42 -11.33
CA ALA A 42 -11.55 0.13 -12.65
C ALA A 42 -10.50 -0.50 -13.56
N LEU A 43 -10.92 -1.54 -14.28
CA LEU A 43 -10.18 -2.07 -15.42
C LEU A 43 -9.74 -0.86 -16.26
N PRO A 44 -8.43 -0.61 -16.43
CA PRO A 44 -8.00 0.44 -17.32
C PRO A 44 -8.68 0.16 -18.66
N LYS A 45 -9.49 1.13 -19.11
CA LYS A 45 -10.13 1.12 -20.42
C LYS A 45 -9.01 0.75 -21.38
N ARG A 46 -9.09 -0.43 -22.02
CA ARG A 46 -8.06 -1.01 -22.93
C ARG A 46 -7.40 0.10 -23.76
N GLU A 47 -6.39 0.76 -23.22
CA GLU A 47 -5.32 1.31 -24.01
C GLU A 47 -4.64 0.06 -24.46
N GLU A 48 -4.78 -0.21 -25.76
CA GLU A 48 -4.19 -1.30 -26.51
C GLU A 48 -3.08 -1.93 -25.67
N VAL A 49 -3.41 -3.03 -24.98
CA VAL A 49 -2.41 -3.81 -24.28
C VAL A 49 -1.55 -4.29 -25.42
N ARG A 50 -0.49 -3.54 -25.72
CA ARG A 50 0.58 -4.03 -26.54
C ARG A 50 1.01 -5.26 -25.79
N GLU A 51 0.69 -6.43 -26.34
CA GLU A 51 1.33 -7.68 -25.98
C GLU A 51 2.79 -7.57 -26.41
N GLU A 52 3.51 -6.62 -25.81
CA GLU A 52 4.95 -6.47 -25.94
C GLU A 52 5.53 -7.70 -25.24
N THR A 53 6.19 -8.54 -26.03
CA THR A 53 6.95 -9.65 -25.48
C THR A 53 8.10 -9.09 -24.63
N PHE A 54 8.58 -9.88 -23.67
CA PHE A 54 9.69 -9.46 -22.80
C PHE A 54 10.94 -9.05 -23.59
N GLU A 55 11.14 -9.63 -24.76
CA GLU A 55 12.22 -9.28 -25.70
C GLU A 55 12.04 -7.88 -26.30
N GLN A 56 10.83 -7.51 -26.75
CA GLN A 56 10.54 -6.16 -27.25
C GLN A 56 10.66 -5.10 -26.13
N ALA A 57 10.30 -5.44 -24.90
CA ALA A 57 10.48 -4.56 -23.75
C ALA A 57 11.97 -4.38 -23.40
N MET A 58 12.77 -5.46 -23.46
CA MET A 58 14.22 -5.40 -23.27
C MET A 58 14.92 -4.57 -24.34
N GLU A 59 14.50 -4.70 -25.61
CA GLU A 59 15.05 -3.95 -26.73
C GLU A 59 14.73 -2.45 -26.60
N ARG A 60 13.50 -2.10 -26.23
CA ARG A 60 13.12 -0.70 -25.94
C ARG A 60 13.90 -0.11 -24.77
N LEU A 61 14.06 -0.88 -23.70
CA LEU A 61 14.73 -0.43 -22.46
C LEU A 61 16.26 -0.54 -22.53
N GLN A 62 16.82 -1.04 -23.63
CA GLN A 62 18.27 -1.29 -23.82
C GLN A 62 18.91 -2.05 -22.66
N LEU A 63 18.17 -2.98 -22.05
CA LEU A 63 18.63 -3.70 -20.87
C LEU A 63 19.55 -4.85 -21.30
N THR A 64 20.75 -4.88 -20.71
CA THR A 64 21.64 -6.04 -20.85
C THR A 64 21.15 -7.18 -19.94
N GLU A 65 21.29 -8.45 -20.35
CA GLU A 65 20.87 -9.61 -19.54
C GLU A 65 21.48 -9.60 -18.13
N THR A 66 22.71 -9.09 -17.98
CA THR A 66 23.40 -8.95 -16.69
C THR A 66 22.70 -7.97 -15.75
N GLN A 67 22.13 -6.89 -16.28
CA GLN A 67 21.37 -5.90 -15.52
C GLN A 67 20.03 -6.45 -15.05
N VAL A 68 19.38 -7.29 -15.87
CA VAL A 68 18.13 -7.96 -15.50
C VAL A 68 18.33 -8.90 -14.32
N VAL A 69 19.40 -9.70 -14.32
CA VAL A 69 19.71 -10.60 -13.20
C VAL A 69 20.01 -9.82 -11.91
N ALA A 70 20.76 -8.72 -12.01
CA ALA A 70 21.03 -7.85 -10.87
C ALA A 70 19.75 -7.21 -10.33
N ALA A 71 18.86 -6.75 -11.20
CA ALA A 71 17.58 -6.17 -10.84
C ALA A 71 16.67 -7.19 -10.13
N ILE A 72 16.55 -8.41 -10.65
CA ILE A 72 15.78 -9.50 -10.00
C ILE A 72 16.27 -9.73 -8.57
N ARG A 73 17.59 -9.81 -8.37
CA ARG A 73 18.18 -10.00 -7.04
C ARG A 73 17.83 -8.83 -6.12
N ASN A 74 17.96 -7.60 -6.60
CA ASN A 74 17.65 -6.40 -5.81
C ASN A 74 16.16 -6.32 -5.44
N PHE A 75 15.26 -6.66 -6.36
CA PHE A 75 13.82 -6.68 -6.09
C PHE A 75 13.45 -7.75 -5.08
N ARG A 76 14.03 -8.95 -5.18
CA ARG A 76 13.80 -10.01 -4.21
C ARG A 76 14.32 -9.66 -2.81
N THR A 77 15.52 -9.07 -2.72
CA THR A 77 16.05 -8.58 -1.44
C THR A 77 15.15 -7.49 -0.87
N SER A 78 14.68 -6.55 -1.70
CA SER A 78 13.77 -5.48 -1.28
C SER A 78 12.44 -6.06 -0.76
N ALA A 79 11.87 -7.04 -1.45
CA ALA A 79 10.63 -7.71 -1.04
C ALA A 79 10.78 -8.35 0.35
N ILE A 80 11.90 -9.06 0.59
CA ILE A 80 12.20 -9.68 1.89
C ILE A 80 12.38 -8.60 2.97
N CYS A 81 13.10 -7.52 2.68
CA CYS A 81 13.27 -6.41 3.62
C CYS A 81 11.92 -5.79 4.03
N PHE A 82 11.05 -5.49 3.07
CA PHE A 82 9.72 -4.96 3.36
C PHE A 82 8.83 -5.96 4.12
N ALA A 83 8.94 -7.25 3.83
CA ALA A 83 8.21 -8.29 4.57
C ALA A 83 8.68 -8.39 6.03
N LEU A 84 10.00 -8.37 6.28
CA LEU A 84 10.56 -8.41 7.63
C LEU A 84 10.21 -7.15 8.43
N LEU A 85 10.29 -5.97 7.81
CA LEU A 85 9.85 -4.72 8.42
C LEU A 85 8.35 -4.74 8.72
N GLY A 86 7.53 -5.22 7.79
CA GLY A 86 6.09 -5.39 7.98
C GLY A 86 5.77 -6.31 9.15
N LEU A 87 6.48 -7.44 9.27
CA LEU A 87 6.36 -8.37 10.38
C LEU A 87 6.75 -7.72 11.72
N GLY A 88 7.83 -6.95 11.74
CA GLY A 88 8.28 -6.22 12.93
C GLY A 88 7.26 -5.18 13.39
N VAL A 89 6.74 -4.36 12.47
CA VAL A 89 5.69 -3.38 12.76
C VAL A 89 4.39 -4.06 13.19
N PHE A 90 4.03 -5.20 12.59
CA PHE A 90 2.86 -5.98 12.97
C PHE A 90 2.93 -6.41 14.44
N PHE A 91 4.01 -7.10 14.85
CA PHE A 91 4.17 -7.53 16.24
C PHE A 91 4.26 -6.37 17.22
N TYR A 92 4.95 -5.29 16.83
CA TYR A 92 5.03 -4.09 17.65
C TYR A 92 3.66 -3.41 17.83
N SER A 93 2.83 -3.41 16.78
CA SER A 93 1.46 -2.89 16.85
C SER A 93 0.61 -3.70 17.83
N PHE A 94 0.72 -5.03 17.82
CA PHE A 94 0.04 -5.88 18.81
C PHE A 94 0.56 -5.66 20.23
N TYR A 95 1.87 -5.49 20.41
CA TYR A 95 2.43 -5.11 21.71
C TYR A 95 1.87 -3.78 22.24
N LEU A 96 1.72 -2.78 21.37
CA LEU A 96 1.08 -1.48 21.69
C LEU A 96 -0.40 -1.63 22.09
N LEU A 97 -1.11 -2.60 21.49
CA LEU A 97 -2.50 -2.89 21.85
C LEU A 97 -2.61 -3.45 23.28
N PHE A 98 -1.77 -4.42 23.64
CA PHE A 98 -1.80 -5.06 24.97
C PHE A 98 -1.23 -4.19 26.08
N SER A 99 -0.36 -3.24 25.76
CA SER A 99 0.14 -2.26 26.73
C SER A 99 -0.89 -1.16 27.08
N GLY A 100 -2.07 -1.16 26.44
CA GLY A 100 -3.19 -0.29 26.78
C GLY A 100 -2.98 1.19 26.41
N VAL A 101 -1.93 1.50 25.65
CA VAL A 101 -1.46 2.88 25.47
C VAL A 101 -2.43 3.64 24.57
N PHE A 102 -2.76 3.19 23.35
CA PHE A 102 -3.83 3.81 22.52
C PHE A 102 -4.32 2.86 21.41
N PHE A 103 -5.64 2.61 21.33
CA PHE A 103 -6.27 1.82 20.24
C PHE A 103 -6.02 2.42 18.85
N THR A 104 -5.86 3.74 18.76
CA THR A 104 -5.51 4.46 17.53
C THR A 104 -4.10 4.13 17.03
N ALA A 105 -3.14 3.89 17.92
CA ALA A 105 -1.78 3.50 17.55
C ALA A 105 -1.74 2.10 16.94
N TRP A 106 -2.59 1.18 17.43
CA TRP A 106 -2.76 -0.13 16.82
C TRP A 106 -3.34 -0.04 15.41
N PHE A 107 -4.41 0.75 15.22
CA PHE A 107 -5.01 0.95 13.89
C PHE A 107 -4.02 1.55 12.88
N LEU A 108 -3.24 2.55 13.31
CA LEU A 108 -2.20 3.14 12.48
C LEU A 108 -1.09 2.13 12.15
N GLY A 109 -0.65 1.35 13.14
CA GLY A 109 0.36 0.30 12.95
C GLY A 109 -0.11 -0.81 12.00
N MET A 110 -1.38 -1.20 12.06
CA MET A 110 -2.00 -2.14 11.11
C MET A 110 -2.08 -1.57 9.69
N ALA A 111 -2.39 -0.27 9.54
CA ALA A 111 -2.37 0.40 8.24
C ALA A 111 -0.95 0.42 7.63
N VAL A 112 0.07 0.78 8.43
CA VAL A 112 1.48 0.76 8.00
C VAL A 112 1.93 -0.66 7.63
N THR A 113 1.55 -1.65 8.43
CA THR A 113 1.84 -3.06 8.16
C THR A 113 1.26 -3.50 6.80
N THR A 114 0.00 -3.14 6.52
CA THR A 114 -0.66 -3.46 5.25
C THR A 114 0.05 -2.79 4.07
N LEU A 115 0.50 -1.55 4.22
CA LEU A 115 1.30 -0.86 3.20
C LEU A 115 2.63 -1.57 2.95
N LEU A 116 3.35 -1.97 3.99
CA LEU A 116 4.63 -2.69 3.87
C LEU A 116 4.45 -4.04 3.17
N PHE A 117 3.42 -4.81 3.52
CA PHE A 117 3.12 -6.06 2.84
C PHE A 117 2.69 -5.86 1.38
N SER A 118 1.94 -4.81 1.08
CA SER A 118 1.59 -4.45 -0.30
C SER A 118 2.85 -4.14 -1.14
N GLN A 119 3.81 -3.42 -0.57
CA GLN A 119 5.10 -3.18 -1.24
C GLN A 119 5.91 -4.48 -1.41
N ALA A 120 5.98 -5.31 -0.37
CA ALA A 120 6.66 -6.60 -0.44
C ALA A 120 6.10 -7.48 -1.57
N TYR A 121 4.76 -7.57 -1.67
CA TYR A 121 4.07 -8.25 -2.76
C TYR A 121 4.45 -7.66 -4.13
N LYS A 122 4.40 -6.34 -4.28
CA LYS A 122 4.73 -5.66 -5.56
C LYS A 122 6.14 -6.00 -6.05
N TYR A 123 7.13 -5.93 -5.15
CA TYR A 123 8.52 -6.24 -5.50
C TYR A 123 8.74 -7.72 -5.81
N ASP A 124 8.10 -8.62 -5.07
CA ASP A 124 8.16 -10.05 -5.34
C ASP A 124 7.50 -10.41 -6.69
N PHE A 125 6.36 -9.79 -6.98
CA PHE A 125 5.65 -9.94 -8.24
C PHE A 125 6.50 -9.46 -9.44
N TRP A 126 7.17 -8.32 -9.32
CA TRP A 126 8.09 -7.85 -10.35
C TRP A 126 9.28 -8.80 -10.57
N ALA A 127 9.88 -9.31 -9.48
CA ALA A 127 10.95 -10.30 -9.58
C ALA A 127 10.46 -11.59 -10.28
N PHE A 128 9.22 -12.01 -10.01
CA PHE A 128 8.59 -13.15 -10.65
C PHE A 128 8.34 -12.94 -12.15
N GLN A 129 7.80 -11.78 -12.54
CA GLN A 129 7.59 -11.43 -13.95
C GLN A 129 8.90 -11.41 -14.74
N MET A 130 9.96 -10.81 -14.17
CA MET A 130 11.28 -10.78 -14.79
C MET A 130 11.92 -12.17 -14.89
N LYS A 131 11.71 -13.03 -13.89
CA LYS A 131 12.24 -14.41 -13.92
C LYS A 131 11.57 -15.28 -14.99
N ARG A 132 10.26 -15.11 -15.20
CA ARG A 132 9.51 -15.88 -16.21
C ARG A 132 9.57 -15.30 -17.62
N ARG A 133 10.16 -14.10 -17.81
CA ARG A 133 10.24 -13.40 -19.10
C ARG A 133 8.87 -13.29 -19.81
N GLN A 134 7.79 -13.16 -19.03
CA GLN A 134 6.42 -13.05 -19.53
C GLN A 134 5.75 -11.85 -18.88
N LEU A 135 5.31 -10.91 -19.70
CA LEU A 135 4.51 -9.75 -19.31
C LEU A 135 3.04 -10.18 -19.38
N GLY A 136 2.27 -9.98 -18.29
CA GLY A 136 0.84 -10.36 -18.24
C GLY A 136 0.48 -11.58 -17.37
N LEU A 137 1.40 -12.12 -16.57
CA LEU A 137 1.08 -13.18 -15.58
C LEU A 137 -0.01 -12.71 -14.61
N THR A 138 -1.00 -13.56 -14.37
CA THR A 138 -2.11 -13.26 -13.48
C THR A 138 -1.74 -13.50 -12.01
N PHE A 139 -2.41 -12.80 -11.08
CA PHE A 139 -2.23 -13.01 -9.63
C PHE A 139 -2.40 -14.47 -9.21
N ALA A 140 -3.30 -15.20 -9.88
CA ALA A 140 -3.53 -16.62 -9.63
C ALA A 140 -2.28 -17.48 -9.89
N GLU A 141 -1.49 -17.16 -10.92
CA GLU A 141 -0.28 -17.90 -11.26
C GLU A 141 0.88 -17.61 -10.32
N TRP A 142 1.01 -16.36 -9.86
CA TRP A 142 1.96 -15.98 -8.82
C TRP A 142 1.65 -16.72 -7.50
N LYS A 143 0.37 -16.76 -7.11
CA LYS A 143 -0.08 -17.44 -5.90
C LYS A 143 0.26 -18.93 -5.94
N ARG A 144 0.01 -19.61 -7.08
CA ARG A 144 0.37 -21.03 -7.26
C ARG A 144 1.87 -21.28 -7.13
N HIS A 145 2.70 -20.39 -7.69
CA HIS A 145 4.15 -20.51 -7.59
C HIS A 145 4.69 -20.34 -6.15
N ILE A 146 4.06 -19.49 -5.33
CA ILE A 146 4.47 -19.32 -3.92
C ILE A 146 3.98 -20.47 -3.03
N LEU A 147 2.75 -20.95 -3.25
CA LEU A 147 2.15 -21.98 -2.41
C LEU A 147 2.60 -23.40 -2.75
N GLY A 148 3.26 -23.60 -3.90
CA GLY A 148 3.84 -24.88 -4.27
C GLY A 148 2.79 -25.95 -4.56
N ASP A 149 1.99 -25.73 -5.61
CA ASP A 149 1.33 -26.81 -6.36
C ASP A 149 2.04 -27.03 -7.71
#